data_AF-A0A3D2UWV6-F1
#
_entry.id   AF-A0A3D2UWV6-F1
#
_cell.length_a   1.000
_cell.length_b   1.000
_cell.length_c   1.000
_cell.angle_alpha   90.00
_cell.angle_beta   90.00
_cell.angle_gamma   90.00
#
_symmetry.space_group_name_H-M   'P 1'
#
loop_
_entity.id
_entity.type
_entity.pdbx_description
1 polymer ?
#
loop_
_entity_poly.entity_id
_entity_poly.type
_entity_poly.pdbx_seq_one_letter_code
_entity_poly.pdbx_strand_id
1 'polypeptide(L)'
;MILTPPEIKKIIGCVLLLILANTAVYFNSLKGAFQFDDLPLIQSHWVEDLDAFDRQVRFSSFENRPVVLWTYALNNTLGKNRVFGFHLFNLTVHIGVTLLIFFLISRTQYLTASRQRQLGKNSNATAEGVEPVSTGRGP
;
A
#
# COMPACT_ATOMS: atom_id res chain seq x y z
N MET A 1 3.55 -21.53 -2.78
CA MET A 1 3.12 -21.07 -1.43
C MET A 1 1.73 -21.63 -1.21
N ILE A 2 1.56 -22.70 -0.43
CA ILE A 2 0.22 -23.20 -0.09
C ILE A 2 -0.08 -22.65 1.30
N LEU A 3 -0.90 -21.62 1.36
CA LEU A 3 -1.38 -21.07 2.62
C LEU A 3 -2.32 -22.10 3.26
N THR A 4 -2.14 -22.39 4.54
CA THR A 4 -3.04 -23.33 5.21
C THR A 4 -4.43 -22.68 5.38
N PRO A 5 -5.54 -23.44 5.32
CA PRO A 5 -6.89 -22.91 5.51
C PRO A 5 -7.08 -21.97 6.72
N PRO A 6 -6.50 -22.24 7.92
CA PRO A 6 -6.61 -21.32 9.05
C PRO A 6 -5.86 -19.99 8.85
N GLU A 7 -4.74 -19.98 8.15
CA GLU A 7 -3.99 -18.74 7.86
C GLU A 7 -4.71 -17.86 6.84
N ILE A 8 -5.41 -18.47 5.86
CA ILE A 8 -6.25 -17.74 4.91
C ILE A 8 -7.37 -16.98 5.64
N LYS A 9 -8.05 -17.65 6.58
CA LYS A 9 -9.14 -17.03 7.36
C LYS A 9 -8.66 -15.81 8.14
N LYS A 10 -7.47 -15.88 8.75
CA LYS A 10 -6.86 -14.75 9.46
C LYS A 10 -6.57 -13.58 8.53
N ILE A 11 -5.96 -13.83 7.37
CA ILE A 11 -5.66 -12.78 6.39
C ILE A 11 -6.96 -12.12 5.90
N ILE A 12 -7.98 -12.90 5.57
CA ILE A 12 -9.28 -12.37 5.17
C ILE A 12 -9.87 -11.50 6.28
N GLY A 13 -9.82 -11.97 7.53
CA GLY A 13 -10.27 -11.19 8.70
C GLY A 13 -9.53 -9.85 8.83
N CYS A 14 -8.19 -9.84 8.70
CA CYS A 14 -7.39 -8.62 8.73
C CYS A 14 -7.74 -7.68 7.58
N VAL A 15 -7.87 -8.19 6.35
CA VAL A 15 -8.22 -7.38 5.18
C VAL A 15 -9.60 -6.73 5.36
N LEU A 16 -10.60 -7.50 5.79
CA LEU A 16 -11.94 -6.97 6.05
C LEU A 16 -11.92 -5.92 7.15
N LEU A 17 -11.19 -6.15 8.25
CA LEU A 17 -11.06 -5.18 9.33
C LEU A 17 -10.43 -3.89 8.83
N LEU A 18 -9.36 -3.95 8.02
CA LEU A 18 -8.70 -2.76 7.48
C LEU A 18 -9.63 -1.97 6.56
N ILE A 19 -10.39 -2.64 5.69
CA ILE A 19 -11.40 -1.99 4.82
C ILE A 19 -12.47 -1.30 5.67
N LEU A 20 -13.02 -2.00 6.66
CA LEU A 20 -14.08 -1.47 7.52
C LEU A 20 -13.60 -0.30 8.38
N ALA A 21 -12.41 -0.40 8.97
CA ALA A 21 -11.82 0.67 9.78
C ALA A 21 -11.59 1.94 8.96
N ASN A 22 -11.00 1.81 7.77
CA ASN A 22 -10.83 2.93 6.84
C ASN A 22 -12.18 3.56 6.49
N THR A 23 -13.15 2.72 6.10
CA THR A 23 -14.48 3.21 5.74
C THR A 23 -15.13 3.95 6.91
N ALA A 24 -15.07 3.42 8.12
CA ALA A 24 -15.69 4.02 9.31
C ALA A 24 -15.09 5.39 9.64
N VAL A 25 -13.76 5.52 9.61
CA VAL A 25 -13.05 6.78 9.89
C VAL A 25 -13.39 7.86 8.87
N TYR A 26 -13.45 7.49 7.59
CA TYR A 26 -13.67 8.43 6.49
C TYR A 26 -15.13 8.54 6.04
N PHE A 27 -16.05 7.81 6.68
CA PHE A 27 -17.48 7.80 6.30
C PHE A 27 -18.08 9.20 6.33
N ASN A 28 -17.72 10.00 7.34
CA ASN A 28 -18.18 11.38 7.46
C ASN A 28 -17.63 12.29 6.35
N SER A 29 -16.41 12.01 5.88
CA SER A 29 -15.78 12.79 4.81
C SER A 29 -16.52 12.67 3.47
N LEU A 30 -17.30 11.59 3.24
CA LEU A 30 -18.06 11.42 2.00
C LEU A 30 -19.16 12.47 1.80
N LYS A 31 -19.63 13.08 2.90
CA LYS A 31 -20.65 14.14 2.88
C LYS A 31 -20.05 15.55 3.03
N GLY A 32 -18.73 15.65 3.14
CA GLY A 32 -18.03 16.92 3.27
C GLY A 32 -18.09 17.74 1.98
N ALA A 33 -17.86 19.04 2.12
CA ALA A 33 -17.55 19.93 1.01
C ALA A 33 -16.02 20.05 0.85
N PHE A 34 -15.57 20.46 -0.34
CA PHE A 34 -14.17 20.86 -0.56
C PHE A 34 -13.75 21.92 0.45
N GLN A 35 -12.55 21.76 1.00
CA GLN A 35 -11.98 22.66 1.99
C GLN A 35 -10.90 23.55 1.35
N PHE A 36 -10.40 24.52 2.11
CA PHE A 36 -9.48 25.60 1.73
C PHE A 36 -8.58 25.35 0.50
N ASP A 37 -7.81 24.26 0.48
CA ASP A 37 -6.83 24.00 -0.58
C ASP A 37 -7.40 23.28 -1.82
N ASP A 38 -8.53 22.59 -1.67
CA ASP A 38 -9.14 21.80 -2.75
C ASP A 38 -9.87 22.70 -3.76
N LEU A 39 -10.50 23.77 -3.28
CA LEU A 39 -11.41 24.59 -4.09
C LEU A 39 -10.70 25.32 -5.24
N PRO A 40 -9.54 25.99 -5.04
CA PRO A 40 -8.83 26.62 -6.16
C PRO A 40 -8.30 25.60 -7.16
N LEU A 41 -7.95 24.40 -6.68
CA LEU A 41 -7.35 23.35 -7.47
C LEU A 41 -8.39 22.66 -8.36
N ILE A 42 -9.57 22.36 -7.82
CA ILE A 42 -10.68 21.72 -8.56
C ILE A 42 -11.35 22.67 -9.56
N GLN A 43 -11.37 23.97 -9.25
CA GLN A 43 -11.91 25.00 -10.14
C GLN A 43 -10.92 25.42 -11.23
N SER A 44 -9.69 24.91 -11.19
CA SER A 44 -8.70 25.19 -12.22
C SER A 44 -9.11 24.57 -13.56
N HIS A 45 -8.91 25.35 -14.63
CA HIS A 45 -9.10 24.93 -16.01
C HIS A 45 -8.12 23.82 -16.44
N TRP A 46 -7.11 23.51 -15.63
CA TRP A 46 -6.16 22.41 -15.89
C TRP A 46 -6.73 21.03 -15.57
N VAL A 47 -7.77 20.94 -14.74
CA VAL A 47 -8.33 19.66 -14.26
C VAL A 47 -9.78 19.47 -14.67
N GLU A 48 -10.28 20.25 -15.64
CA GLU A 48 -11.66 20.13 -16.11
C GLU A 48 -11.95 18.75 -16.70
N ASP A 49 -11.01 18.23 -17.49
CA ASP A 49 -11.03 16.90 -18.09
C ASP A 49 -9.61 16.46 -18.46
N LEU A 50 -9.48 15.20 -18.90
CA LEU A 50 -8.18 14.65 -19.32
C LEU A 50 -7.55 15.42 -20.49
N ASP A 51 -8.35 15.93 -21.43
CA ASP A 51 -7.83 16.68 -22.57
C ASP A 51 -7.26 18.04 -22.14
N ALA A 52 -7.93 18.71 -21.20
CA ALA A 52 -7.49 19.96 -20.61
C ALA A 52 -6.20 19.78 -19.82
N PHE A 53 -6.06 18.66 -19.10
CA PHE A 53 -4.84 18.27 -18.43
C PHE A 53 -3.69 18.10 -19.43
N ASP A 54 -3.88 17.29 -20.48
CA ASP A 54 -2.81 16.98 -21.45
C ASP A 54 -2.34 18.22 -22.23
N ARG A 55 -3.23 19.20 -22.47
CA ARG A 55 -2.88 20.47 -23.11
C ARG A 55 -2.04 21.39 -22.21
N GLN A 56 -2.26 21.36 -20.90
CA GLN A 56 -1.80 22.41 -19.99
C GLN A 56 -0.76 21.93 -18.97
N VAL A 57 -0.72 20.63 -18.68
CA VAL A 57 0.16 20.02 -17.69
C VAL A 57 1.02 18.98 -18.37
N ARG A 58 2.34 19.10 -18.18
CA ARG A 58 3.29 18.08 -18.59
C ARG A 58 3.70 17.24 -17.39
N PHE A 59 3.72 15.92 -17.56
CA PHE A 59 4.27 15.03 -16.53
C PHE A 59 5.74 15.30 -16.20
N SER A 60 6.48 15.93 -17.10
CA SER A 60 7.87 16.36 -16.87
C SER A 60 7.99 17.56 -15.90
N SER A 61 6.91 18.30 -15.67
CA SER A 61 6.90 19.49 -14.82
C SER A 61 6.54 19.11 -13.38
N PHE A 62 7.54 18.69 -12.60
CA PHE A 62 7.36 18.21 -11.23
C PHE A 62 6.77 19.23 -10.27
N GLU A 63 6.97 20.54 -10.51
CA GLU A 63 6.48 21.60 -9.63
C GLU A 63 4.95 21.64 -9.50
N ASN A 64 4.23 21.11 -10.50
CA ASN A 64 2.76 21.15 -10.56
C ASN A 64 2.07 19.88 -10.05
N ARG A 65 2.77 18.95 -9.40
CA ARG A 65 2.19 17.69 -8.88
C ARG A 65 1.33 16.96 -9.95
N PRO A 66 1.92 16.62 -11.12
CA PRO A 66 1.15 16.20 -12.30
C PRO A 66 0.27 14.97 -12.07
N VAL A 67 0.71 14.03 -11.23
CA VAL A 67 -0.08 12.83 -10.90
C VAL A 67 -1.37 13.18 -10.14
N VAL A 68 -1.31 14.17 -9.24
CA VAL A 68 -2.48 14.62 -8.47
C VAL A 68 -3.47 15.33 -9.39
N LEU A 69 -2.99 16.27 -10.20
CA LEU A 69 -3.81 16.98 -11.18
C LEU A 69 -4.44 16.02 -12.20
N TRP A 70 -3.69 15.04 -12.68
CA TRP A 70 -4.20 14.01 -13.58
C TRP A 70 -5.32 13.19 -12.94
N THR A 71 -5.14 12.83 -11.66
CA THR A 71 -6.16 12.11 -10.90
C THR A 71 -7.44 12.93 -10.75
N TYR A 72 -7.33 14.25 -10.57
CA TYR A 72 -8.50 15.12 -10.52
C TYR A 72 -9.18 15.30 -11.89
N ALA A 73 -8.39 15.45 -12.95
CA ALA A 73 -8.89 15.50 -14.32
C ALA A 73 -9.64 14.21 -14.70
N LEU A 74 -9.10 13.04 -14.32
CA LEU A 74 -9.77 11.75 -14.49
C LEU A 74 -11.10 11.71 -13.73
N ASN A 75 -11.11 12.14 -12.47
CA ASN A 75 -12.34 12.13 -11.66
C ASN A 75 -13.40 13.08 -12.24
N ASN A 76 -13.01 14.27 -12.68
CA ASN A 76 -13.91 15.20 -13.36
C ASN A 76 -14.44 14.67 -14.70
N THR A 77 -13.64 13.89 -15.43
CA THR A 77 -14.09 13.22 -16.66
C THR A 77 -15.19 12.18 -16.37
N LEU A 78 -15.12 11.48 -15.23
CA LEU A 78 -16.12 10.51 -14.80
C LEU A 78 -17.38 11.17 -14.20
N GLY A 79 -17.25 12.37 -13.65
CA GLY A 79 -18.37 13.13 -13.10
C GLY A 79 -17.95 14.54 -12.67
N LYS A 80 -18.21 15.53 -13.55
CA LYS A 80 -17.81 16.93 -13.34
C LYS A 80 -18.20 17.45 -11.95
N ASN A 81 -17.20 17.89 -11.18
CA ASN A 81 -17.33 18.59 -9.89
C ASN A 81 -18.19 17.90 -8.83
N ARG A 82 -18.35 16.58 -8.91
CA ARG A 82 -19.09 15.83 -7.89
C ARG A 82 -18.18 15.55 -6.70
N VAL A 83 -18.26 16.38 -5.66
CA VAL A 83 -17.49 16.28 -4.41
C VAL A 83 -17.44 14.83 -3.86
N PHE A 84 -18.59 14.15 -3.90
CA PHE A 84 -18.69 12.75 -3.50
C PHE A 84 -17.74 11.81 -4.28
N GLY A 85 -17.58 12.00 -5.59
CA GLY A 85 -16.70 11.20 -6.43
C GLY A 85 -15.22 11.38 -6.06
N PHE A 86 -14.83 12.61 -5.68
CA PHE A 86 -13.49 12.89 -5.16
C PHE A 86 -13.23 12.19 -3.84
N HIS A 87 -14.15 12.29 -2.88
CA HIS A 87 -13.99 11.62 -1.60
C HIS A 87 -14.04 10.10 -1.72
N LEU A 88 -14.89 9.54 -2.59
CA LEU A 88 -14.96 8.10 -2.84
C LEU A 88 -13.67 7.57 -3.47
N PHE A 89 -13.13 8.29 -4.46
CA PHE A 89 -11.85 7.93 -5.08
C PHE A 89 -10.71 7.98 -4.05
N ASN A 90 -10.61 9.06 -3.28
CA ASN A 90 -9.60 9.21 -2.24
C ASN A 90 -9.70 8.09 -1.19
N LEU A 91 -10.90 7.74 -0.75
CA LEU A 91 -11.14 6.63 0.17
C LEU A 91 -10.69 5.29 -0.43
N THR A 92 -10.98 5.06 -1.71
CA THR A 92 -10.56 3.84 -2.41
C THR A 92 -9.03 3.74 -2.48
N VAL A 93 -8.35 4.83 -2.80
CA VAL A 93 -6.88 4.91 -2.79
C VAL A 93 -6.33 4.66 -1.39
N HIS A 94 -6.95 5.26 -0.36
CA HIS A 94 -6.50 5.11 1.01
C HIS A 94 -6.62 3.66 1.52
N ILE A 95 -7.73 2.98 1.17
CA ILE A 95 -7.90 1.54 1.43
C ILE A 95 -6.83 0.74 0.66
N GLY A 96 -6.62 1.04 -0.62
CA GLY A 96 -5.63 0.38 -1.46
C GLY A 96 -4.20 0.48 -0.89
N VAL A 97 -3.78 1.67 -0.46
CA VAL A 97 -2.48 1.90 0.19
C VAL A 97 -2.38 1.14 1.51
N THR A 98 -3.44 1.16 2.32
CA THR A 98 -3.48 0.40 3.59
C THR A 98 -3.26 -1.10 3.35
N LEU A 99 -3.97 -1.67 2.37
CA LEU A 99 -3.83 -3.08 2.01
C LEU A 99 -2.45 -3.39 1.43
N LEU A 100 -1.92 -2.50 0.58
CA LEU A 100 -0.59 -2.64 0.01
C LEU A 100 0.48 -2.70 1.12
N ILE A 101 0.41 -1.80 2.11
CA ILE A 101 1.32 -1.79 3.25
C ILE A 101 1.18 -3.09 4.05
N PHE A 102 -0.04 -3.54 4.32
CA PHE A 102 -0.29 -4.80 5.02
C PHE A 102 0.37 -5.99 4.30
N PHE A 103 0.19 -6.11 2.99
CA PHE A 103 0.82 -7.19 2.20
C PHE A 103 2.33 -7.03 2.11
N LEU A 104 2.86 -5.81 2.03
CA LEU A 104 4.29 -5.55 2.00
C LEU A 104 4.95 -5.99 3.32
N ILE A 105 4.38 -5.61 4.46
CA ILE A 105 4.85 -6.03 5.80
C ILE A 105 4.77 -7.55 5.94
N SER A 106 3.64 -8.14 5.55
CA SER A 106 3.46 -9.60 5.61
C SER A 106 4.52 -10.34 4.79
N ARG A 107 4.85 -9.81 3.61
CA ARG A 107 5.87 -10.38 2.72
C ARG A 107 7.28 -10.19 3.25
N THR A 108 7.62 -9.02 3.79
CA THR A 108 8.97 -8.77 4.34
C THR A 108 9.22 -9.61 5.58
N GLN A 109 8.23 -9.76 6.47
CA GLN A 109 8.34 -10.66 7.63
C GLN A 109 8.57 -12.11 7.22
N TYR A 110 7.86 -12.60 6.20
CA TYR A 110 8.06 -13.95 5.65
C TYR A 110 9.48 -14.15 5.11
N LEU A 111 10.01 -13.17 4.36
CA LEU A 111 11.38 -13.23 3.83
C LEU A 111 12.44 -13.22 4.94
N THR A 112 12.22 -12.44 5.99
CA THR A 112 13.13 -12.40 7.15
C THR A 112 13.10 -13.72 7.92
N ALA A 113 11.90 -14.26 8.21
CA ALA A 113 11.74 -15.53 8.92
C ALA A 113 12.34 -16.71 8.15
N SER A 114 12.15 -16.74 6.83
CA SER A 114 12.75 -17.78 5.98
C SER A 114 14.28 -17.69 5.95
N ARG A 115 14.86 -16.49 5.89
CA ARG A 115 16.31 -16.28 6.00
C ARG A 115 16.87 -16.74 7.35
N GLN A 116 16.22 -16.38 8.45
CA GLN A 116 16.64 -16.82 9.80
C GLN A 116 16.62 -18.35 9.93
N ARG A 117 15.59 -19.00 9.38
CA ARG A 117 15.48 -20.48 9.39
C ARG A 117 16.60 -21.15 8.59
N GLN A 118 17.01 -20.56 7.46
CA GLN A 118 18.15 -21.06 6.67
C GLN A 118 19.48 -20.89 7.41
N LEU A 119 19.73 -19.71 8.02
CA LEU A 119 20.93 -19.46 8.82
C LEU A 119 21.06 -20.46 9.97
N GLY A 120 19.99 -20.67 10.75
CA GLY A 120 20.00 -21.63 11.85
C GLY A 120 20.24 -23.07 11.40
N LYS A 121 19.69 -23.48 10.24
CA LYS A 121 19.93 -24.82 9.67
C LYS A 121 21.40 -25.00 9.28
N ASN A 122 22.02 -23.98 8.69
CA ASN A 122 23.43 -24.03 8.29
C ASN A 122 24.37 -24.08 9.50
N SER A 123 24.06 -23.33 10.58
CA SER A 123 24.83 -23.38 11.83
C SER A 123 24.78 -24.76 12.48
N ASN A 124 23.62 -25.39 12.56
CA ASN A 124 23.48 -26.73 13.13
C ASN A 124 24.20 -27.80 12.31
N ALA A 125 24.12 -27.76 10.98
CA ALA A 125 24.85 -28.69 10.11
C ALA A 125 26.37 -28.56 10.24
N THR A 126 26.88 -27.34 10.49
CA THR A 126 28.30 -27.11 10.74
C THR A 126 28.73 -27.69 12.08
N ALA A 127 27.88 -27.58 13.12
CA ALA A 127 28.16 -28.13 14.44
C ALA A 127 28.15 -29.67 14.47
N GLU A 128 27.26 -30.33 13.71
CA GLU A 128 27.22 -31.79 13.59
C GLU A 128 28.38 -32.37 12.76
N GLY A 129 28.95 -31.59 11.84
CA GLY A 129 30.10 -31.99 11.01
C GLY A 129 31.48 -31.83 11.67
N VAL A 130 31.54 -31.19 12.85
CA VAL A 130 32.77 -31.13 13.66
C VAL A 130 32.81 -32.37 14.55
N GLU A 131 33.46 -33.44 14.09
CA GLU A 131 33.76 -34.56 14.99
C GLU A 131 34.59 -34.05 16.18
N PRO A 132 34.29 -34.51 17.41
CA PRO A 132 35.10 -34.14 18.56
C PRO A 132 36.53 -34.63 18.32
N VAL A 133 37.48 -33.69 18.22
CA VAL A 133 38.91 -34.00 18.28
C VAL A 133 39.13 -34.81 19.55
N SER A 134 39.38 -36.11 19.37
CA SER A 134 39.78 -37.02 20.44
C SER A 134 41.04 -36.44 21.06
N THR A 135 40.88 -35.77 22.21
CA THR A 135 42.01 -35.36 23.03
C THR A 135 42.55 -36.63 23.65
N GLY A 136 43.44 -37.29 22.90
CA GLY A 136 44.18 -38.44 23.36
C GLY A 136 44.83 -38.11 24.69
N ARG A 137 44.33 -38.75 25.75
CA ARG A 137 44.94 -38.72 27.07
C ARG A 137 46.25 -39.51 26.93
N GLY A 138 47.35 -38.77 26.79
CA GLY A 138 48.70 -39.33 26.77
C GLY A 138 49.04 -40.03 28.09
N PRO A 139 50.00 -40.96 28.07
CA PRO A 139 50.29 -41.92 29.12
C PRO A 139 50.70 -41.29 30.46
#